data_AF-A0A174UCL6-F1
#
_entry.id   AF-A0A174UCL6-F1
#
_cell.length_a   1.000
_cell.length_b   1.000
_cell.length_c   1.000
_cell.angle_alpha   90.00
_cell.angle_beta   90.00
_cell.angle_gamma   90.00
#
_symmetry.space_group_name_H-M   'P 1'
#
loop_
_entity.id
_entity.type
_entity.pdbx_description
1 polymer ?
#
loop_
_entity_poly.entity_id
_entity_poly.type
_entity_poly.pdbx_seq_one_letter_code
_entity_poly.pdbx_strand_id
1 'polypeptide(L)'
;MTVAAWDLGNTIRSSRIKKGYTQEALSELLDITPSHLKQMEGGRRNPSVPLLFQMMELLDFSVDALVFPERESAPAIHTDGLTEREAEALARLVDAMKARE
;
A
#
# COMPACT_ATOMS: atom_id res chain seq x y z
N MET A 1 -4.94 -16.61 9.43
CA MET A 1 -3.62 -16.54 8.79
C MET A 1 -2.96 -15.24 9.21
N THR A 2 -1.87 -15.30 9.97
CA THR A 2 -1.07 -14.11 10.26
C THR A 2 -0.42 -13.66 8.97
N VAL A 3 -0.83 -12.50 8.46
CA VAL A 3 -0.07 -11.78 7.43
C VAL A 3 1.36 -11.69 7.95
N ALA A 4 2.31 -12.38 7.31
CA ALA A 4 3.64 -12.50 7.88
C ALA A 4 4.28 -11.11 7.85
N ALA A 5 4.83 -10.64 8.98
CA ALA A 5 5.60 -9.39 9.04
C ALA A 5 6.70 -9.30 7.95
N TRP A 6 7.14 -10.47 7.46
CA TRP A 6 8.03 -10.64 6.33
C TRP A 6 7.48 -10.10 5.00
N ASP A 7 6.19 -10.32 4.72
CA ASP A 7 5.57 -9.90 3.45
C ASP A 7 5.43 -8.37 3.39
N LEU A 8 5.12 -7.74 4.53
CA LEU A 8 5.16 -6.29 4.66
C LEU A 8 6.57 -5.74 4.50
N GLY A 9 7.57 -6.35 5.14
CA GLY A 9 8.96 -5.94 5.02
C GLY A 9 9.49 -5.98 3.58
N ASN A 10 9.14 -7.03 2.83
CA ASN A 10 9.47 -7.12 1.40
C ASN A 10 8.70 -6.11 0.55
N THR A 11 7.43 -5.85 0.87
CA THR A 11 6.64 -4.82 0.19
C THR A 11 7.31 -3.45 0.35
N ILE A 12 7.63 -3.04 1.58
CA ILE A 12 8.34 -1.78 1.87
C ILE A 12 9.65 -1.70 1.08
N ARG A 13 10.48 -2.75 1.14
CA ARG A 13 11.76 -2.79 0.43
C ARG A 13 11.59 -2.64 -1.07
N SER A 14 10.67 -3.40 -1.67
CA SER A 14 10.46 -3.40 -3.11
C SER A 14 9.90 -2.06 -3.61
N SER A 15 8.94 -1.47 -2.88
CA SER A 15 8.39 -0.15 -3.21
C SER A 15 9.43 0.95 -3.05
N ARG A 16 10.28 0.89 -2.01
CA ARG A 16 11.41 1.82 -1.85
C ARG A 16 12.36 1.77 -3.05
N ILE A 17 12.75 0.57 -3.49
CA ILE A 17 13.65 0.40 -4.64
C ILE A 17 12.99 0.91 -5.92
N LYS A 18 11.69 0.66 -6.13
CA LYS A 18 10.93 1.17 -7.29
C LYS A 18 10.88 2.70 -7.33
N LYS A 19 10.80 3.37 -6.18
CA LYS A 19 10.88 4.84 -6.07
C LYS A 19 12.31 5.39 -6.16
N GLY A 20 13.34 4.52 -6.22
CA GLY A 20 14.75 4.94 -6.36
C GLY A 20 15.40 5.42 -5.07
N TYR A 21 14.82 5.14 -3.90
CA TYR A 21 15.36 5.61 -2.62
C TYR A 21 16.38 4.62 -2.02
N THR A 22 17.47 5.17 -1.46
CA THR A 22 18.34 4.41 -0.54
C THR A 22 17.64 4.23 0.82
N GLN A 23 18.17 3.35 1.69
CA GLN A 23 17.61 3.22 3.04
C GLN A 23 17.79 4.52 3.83
N GLU A 24 18.94 5.19 3.65
CA GLU A 24 19.24 6.48 4.26
C GLU A 24 18.23 7.55 3.83
N ALA A 25 18.03 7.72 2.52
CA ALA A 25 17.12 8.73 1.98
C ALA A 25 15.66 8.49 2.43
N LEU A 26 15.18 7.25 2.40
CA LEU A 26 13.83 6.96 2.89
C LEU A 26 13.71 7.20 4.40
N SER A 27 14.74 6.83 5.17
CA SER A 27 14.71 7.03 6.62
C SER A 27 14.67 8.52 7.01
N GLU A 28 15.36 9.37 6.27
CA GLU A 28 15.29 10.83 6.43
C GLU A 28 13.89 11.38 6.09
N LEU A 29 13.28 10.94 4.98
CA LEU A 29 11.93 11.35 4.59
C LEU A 29 10.86 10.95 5.61
N LEU A 30 11.06 9.83 6.30
CA LEU A 30 10.14 9.30 7.31
C LEU A 30 10.48 9.74 8.74
N ASP A 31 11.51 10.57 8.93
CA ASP A 31 12.02 11.00 10.24
C ASP A 31 12.28 9.82 11.20
N ILE A 32 12.96 8.78 10.70
CA ILE A 32 13.38 7.60 11.46
C ILE A 32 14.85 7.28 11.24
N THR A 33 15.41 6.40 12.07
CA THR A 33 16.79 5.96 11.86
C THR A 33 16.88 4.90 10.73
N PRO A 34 18.00 4.86 9.96
CA PRO A 34 18.24 3.81 8.97
C PRO A 34 18.17 2.40 9.57
N SER A 35 18.65 2.24 10.81
CA SER A 35 18.57 0.97 11.54
C SER A 35 17.11 0.54 11.77
N HIS A 36 16.23 1.47 12.16
CA HIS A 36 14.81 1.18 12.34
C HIS A 36 14.16 0.72 11.03
N LEU A 37 14.44 1.42 9.92
CA LEU A 37 13.98 1.01 8.59
C LEU A 37 14.50 -0.38 8.19
N LYS A 38 15.78 -0.66 8.41
CA LYS A 38 16.39 -1.97 8.13
C LYS A 38 15.74 -3.11 8.90
N GLN A 39 15.37 -2.89 10.16
CA GLN A 39 14.65 -3.89 10.97
C GLN A 39 13.25 -4.15 10.39
N MET A 40 12.56 -3.10 9.91
CA MET A 40 11.24 -3.23 9.29
C MET A 40 11.27 -3.96 7.95
N GLU A 41 12.17 -3.58 7.05
CA GLU A 41 12.35 -4.30 5.78
C GLU A 41 12.81 -5.75 5.98
N GLY A 42 13.49 -6.02 7.09
CA GLY A 42 13.90 -7.37 7.48
C GLY A 42 12.80 -8.19 8.16
N GLY A 43 11.59 -7.65 8.33
CA GLY A 43 10.48 -8.33 9.02
C GLY A 43 10.69 -8.53 10.52
N ARG A 44 11.73 -7.91 11.11
CA ARG A 44 12.07 -8.04 12.54
C ARG A 44 11.24 -7.11 13.43
N ARG A 45 10.68 -6.05 12.84
CA ARG A 45 9.87 -5.06 13.54
C ARG A 45 8.76 -4.57 12.61
N ASN A 46 7.56 -4.37 13.14
CA ASN A 46 6.49 -3.74 12.40
C ASN A 46 6.55 -2.21 12.56
N PRO A 47 6.20 -1.43 11.53
CA PRO A 47 5.94 0.00 11.70
C PRO A 47 4.77 0.22 12.65
N SER A 48 4.74 1.38 13.32
CA SER A 48 3.49 1.84 13.94
C SER A 48 2.46 2.15 12.85
N VAL A 49 1.16 2.15 13.19
CA VAL A 49 0.10 2.47 12.24
C VAL A 49 0.30 3.84 11.55
N PRO A 50 0.67 4.93 12.27
CA PRO A 50 0.95 6.21 11.63
C PRO A 50 2.12 6.15 10.64
N LEU A 51 3.21 5.46 11.02
CA LEU A 51 4.38 5.32 10.15
C LEU A 51 4.06 4.47 8.92
N LEU A 52 3.21 3.44 9.07
CA LEU A 52 2.73 2.65 7.94
C LEU A 52 1.97 3.50 6.93
N PHE A 53 1.09 4.41 7.38
CA PHE A 53 0.37 5.31 6.48
C PHE A 53 1.32 6.26 5.74
N GLN A 54 2.29 6.84 6.43
CA GLN A 54 3.32 7.66 5.79
C GLN A 54 4.10 6.86 4.72
N MET A 55 4.46 5.61 5.03
CA MET A 55 5.12 4.74 4.07
C MET A 55 4.23 4.43 2.87
N MET A 56 2.94 4.14 3.07
CA MET A 56 1.99 3.84 1.99
C MET A 56 1.84 5.01 1.03
N GLU A 57 1.73 6.23 1.55
CA GLU A 57 1.64 7.45 0.76
C GLU A 57 2.94 7.74 0.00
N LEU A 58 4.09 7.72 0.70
CA LEU A 58 5.38 8.08 0.11
C LEU A 58 5.87 7.04 -0.91
N LEU A 59 5.63 5.76 -0.64
CA LEU A 59 6.10 4.65 -1.47
C LEU A 59 5.06 4.14 -2.47
N ASP A 60 3.82 4.66 -2.40
CA ASP A 60 2.72 4.35 -3.32
C ASP A 60 2.45 2.83 -3.39
N PHE A 61 2.11 2.26 -2.24
CA PHE A 61 1.69 0.86 -2.14
C PHE A 61 0.49 0.70 -1.20
N SER A 62 -0.26 -0.38 -1.42
CA SER A 62 -1.37 -0.79 -0.56
C SER A 62 -1.02 -2.05 0.23
N VAL A 63 -1.53 -2.14 1.46
CA VAL A 63 -1.49 -3.36 2.26
C VAL A 63 -2.71 -4.27 2.02
N ASP A 64 -3.64 -3.90 1.14
CA ASP A 64 -4.89 -4.65 0.92
C ASP A 64 -4.59 -6.11 0.55
N ALA A 65 -3.67 -6.35 -0.39
CA ALA A 65 -3.25 -7.69 -0.78
C ALA A 65 -2.51 -8.46 0.33
N LEU A 66 -1.88 -7.75 1.28
CA LEU A 66 -1.26 -8.37 2.45
C LEU A 66 -2.34 -8.78 3.46
N VAL A 67 -3.31 -7.92 3.73
CA VAL A 67 -4.37 -8.13 4.73
C VAL A 67 -5.44 -9.09 4.24
N PHE A 68 -5.75 -9.07 2.95
CA PHE A 68 -6.79 -9.84 2.31
C PHE A 68 -6.21 -10.68 1.15
N PRO A 69 -5.38 -11.70 1.43
CA PRO A 69 -4.72 -12.50 0.39
C PRO A 69 -5.73 -13.28 -0.48
N GLU A 70 -6.91 -13.55 0.05
CA GLU A 70 -8.02 -14.24 -0.65
C GLU A 70 -8.81 -13.29 -1.55
N ARG A 71 -8.67 -11.97 -1.38
CA ARG A 71 -9.06 -11.00 -2.40
C ARG A 71 -7.97 -11.04 -3.47
N GLU A 72 -7.97 -12.08 -4.31
CA GLU A 72 -7.20 -12.08 -5.55
C GLU A 72 -7.39 -10.72 -6.21
N SER A 73 -6.28 -9.98 -6.38
CA SER A 73 -6.15 -8.66 -6.99
C SER A 73 -7.34 -8.27 -7.87
N ALA A 74 -8.45 -7.86 -7.25
CA ALA A 74 -9.60 -7.40 -7.99
C ALA A 74 -9.12 -6.11 -8.64
N PRO A 75 -9.21 -5.97 -9.97
CA PRO A 75 -8.83 -4.73 -10.63
C PRO A 75 -9.57 -3.57 -9.96
N ALA A 76 -8.83 -2.70 -9.27
CA ALA A 76 -9.38 -1.53 -8.62
C ALA A 76 -9.30 -0.37 -9.59
N ILE A 77 -10.40 0.38 -9.71
CA ILE A 77 -10.41 1.66 -10.43
C ILE A 77 -10.24 2.74 -9.38
N HIS A 78 -9.11 3.45 -9.43
CA HIS A 78 -8.91 4.66 -8.65
C HIS A 78 -9.76 5.79 -9.24
N THR A 79 -10.66 6.34 -8.44
CA THR A 79 -11.56 7.43 -8.83
C THR A 79 -11.07 8.80 -8.36
N ASP A 80 -9.81 8.88 -7.93
CA ASP A 80 -9.20 10.13 -7.48
C ASP A 80 -9.25 11.18 -8.59
N GLY A 81 -9.71 12.39 -8.26
CA GLY A 81 -9.86 13.49 -9.21
C GLY A 81 -11.20 13.52 -9.98
N LEU A 82 -12.10 12.55 -9.77
CA LEU A 82 -13.47 12.63 -10.31
C LEU A 82 -14.35 13.58 -9.48
N THR A 83 -15.27 14.25 -10.16
CA THR A 83 -16.39 14.95 -9.51
C THR A 83 -17.38 13.94 -8.93
N GLU A 84 -18.20 14.36 -7.97
CA GLU A 84 -19.24 13.52 -7.36
C GLU A 84 -20.17 12.90 -8.42
N ARG A 85 -20.53 13.69 -9.44
CA ARG A 85 -21.38 13.23 -10.55
C ARG A 85 -20.71 12.16 -11.41
N GLU A 86 -19.41 12.29 -11.67
CA GLU A 86 -18.64 11.30 -12.45
C GLU A 86 -18.46 10.00 -11.67
N ALA A 87 -18.14 10.09 -10.38
CA ALA A 87 -18.05 8.92 -9.50
C ALA A 87 -19.38 8.16 -9.41
N GLU A 88 -20.50 8.89 -9.30
CA GLU A 88 -21.84 8.29 -9.25
C GLU A 88 -22.23 7.63 -10.58
N ALA A 89 -21.85 8.22 -11.72
CA ALA A 89 -22.05 7.60 -13.03
C ALA A 89 -21.26 6.29 -13.16
N LEU A 90 -20.02 6.26 -12.68
CA LEU A 90 -19.18 5.07 -12.69
C LEU A 90 -19.77 3.97 -11.79
N ALA A 91 -20.25 4.33 -10.60
CA ALA A 91 -20.88 3.40 -9.67
C ALA A 91 -22.11 2.70 -10.30
N ARG A 92 -22.99 3.48 -10.93
CA ARG A 92 -24.15 2.92 -11.67
C ARG A 92 -23.74 1.96 -12.78
N LEU A 93 -22.66 2.25 -13.50
CA LEU A 93 -22.15 1.36 -14.55
C LEU A 93 -21.65 0.05 -13.96
N VAL A 94 -20.88 0.12 -12.86
CA VAL A 94 -20.38 -1.08 -12.16
C VAL A 94 -21.55 -1.95 -11.68
N ASP A 95 -22.60 -1.35 -11.09
CA ASP A 95 -23.78 -2.09 -10.64
C ASP A 95 -24.51 -2.76 -11.81
N ALA A 96 -24.67 -2.06 -12.93
CA ALA A 96 -25.26 -2.61 -14.15
C ALA A 96 -24.42 -3.77 -14.74
N MET A 97 -23.09 -3.70 -14.64
CA MET A 97 -22.21 -4.78 -15.09
C MET A 97 -22.35 -6.02 -14.20
N LYS A 98 -22.43 -5.85 -12.86
CA LYS A 98 -22.58 -6.94 -11.90
C LYS A 98 -23.94 -7.63 -11.96
N ALA A 99 -25.00 -6.90 -12.28
CA ALA A 99 -26.35 -7.46 -12.42
C ALA A 99 -26.55 -8.36 -13.66
N ARG A 100 -25.53 -8.48 -14.52
CA ARG A 100 -25.55 -9.33 -15.73
C ARG A 100 -24.91 -10.71 -15.52
N GLU A 101 -24.27 -10.94 -14.37
CA GLU A 101 -23.78 -12.25 -13.93
C GLU A 101 -24.86 -12.99 -13.13
#